data_AF-A0A975GJ80-F1
#
_entry.id   AF-A0A975GJ80-F1
#
_cell.length_a   1.000
_cell.length_b   1.000
_cell.length_c   1.000
_cell.angle_alpha   90.00
_cell.angle_beta   90.00
_cell.angle_gamma   90.00
#
_symmetry.space_group_name_H-M   'P 1'
#
loop_
_entity.id
_entity.type
_entity.pdbx_description
1 polymer ?
#
loop_
_entity_poly.entity_id
_entity_poly.type
_entity_poly.pdbx_seq_one_letter_code
_entity_poly.pdbx_strand_id
1 'polypeptide(L)'
;MNWIDIKSILYDIYIQENIEKDFIEDEKYLKSAFDFTEKYWNEQINKIDSIKILLFSEAPLFGEEKAYIYNPDYGFTAFFHFNDLKAILGNAMKNSFSNKTEKKKYFINKLNEAGILILDIFPFAFNPKITTGINYQSMSNQLYSKIFEKTLEHFLAVKLSLISHKITERTLFAVRYKKLLSKTESLIKAALNQIGLKNISIKSLNGSNMSMDRDFLASLYADMK
;
A
#
# COMPACT_ATOMS: atom_id res chain seq x y z
N MET A 1 7.61 -12.63 4.95
CA MET A 1 8.08 -11.50 5.78
C MET A 1 8.06 -11.92 7.23
N ASN A 2 9.03 -11.45 8.02
CA ASN A 2 9.24 -11.91 9.39
C ASN A 2 8.89 -10.79 10.37
N TRP A 3 7.83 -10.97 11.16
CA TRP A 3 7.46 -9.99 12.19
C TRP A 3 8.57 -9.81 13.24
N ILE A 4 9.36 -10.85 13.52
CA ILE A 4 10.41 -10.77 14.56
C ILE A 4 11.44 -9.69 14.22
N ASP A 5 11.91 -9.65 12.96
CA ASP A 5 12.88 -8.66 12.52
C ASP A 5 12.28 -7.25 12.54
N ILE A 6 11.06 -7.11 12.00
CA ILE A 6 10.32 -5.85 11.97
C ILE A 6 10.04 -5.32 13.39
N LYS A 7 9.69 -6.22 14.33
CA LYS A 7 9.47 -5.90 15.74
C LYS A 7 10.75 -5.40 16.40
N SER A 8 11.89 -6.07 16.16
CA SER A 8 13.18 -5.65 16.71
C SER A 8 13.53 -4.24 16.24
N ILE A 9 13.37 -3.97 14.95
CA ILE A 9 13.58 -2.63 14.38
C ILE A 9 12.66 -1.59 15.01
N LEU A 10 11.37 -1.93 15.18
CA LEU A 10 10.41 -1.02 15.81
C LEU A 10 10.80 -0.72 17.25
N TYR A 11 11.20 -1.74 18.03
CA TYR A 11 11.62 -1.57 19.41
C TYR A 11 12.84 -0.66 19.53
N ASP A 12 13.86 -0.85 18.68
CA ASP A 12 15.04 0.01 18.63
C ASP A 12 14.67 1.47 18.34
N ILE A 13 13.67 1.69 17.47
CA ILE A 13 13.17 3.03 17.19
C ILE A 13 12.49 3.62 18.44
N TYR A 14 11.65 2.86 19.14
CA TYR A 14 10.99 3.35 20.36
C TYR A 14 11.99 3.73 21.46
N ILE A 15 13.06 2.95 21.63
CA ILE A 15 14.16 3.29 22.55
C ILE A 15 14.83 4.60 22.13
N GLN A 16 15.19 4.73 20.86
CA GLN A 16 15.91 5.92 20.35
C GLN A 16 15.06 7.20 20.40
N GLU A 17 13.74 7.08 20.28
CA GLU A 17 12.81 8.20 20.41
C GLU A 17 12.37 8.45 21.87
N ASN A 18 12.91 7.70 22.85
CA ASN A 18 12.60 7.80 24.29
C ASN A 18 11.10 7.59 24.63
N ILE A 19 10.45 6.68 23.90
CA ILE A 19 9.02 6.33 24.05
C ILE A 19 8.82 4.83 24.32
N GLU A 20 9.85 4.15 24.82
CA GLU A 20 9.85 2.70 25.08
C GLU A 20 8.63 2.23 25.90
N LYS A 21 8.18 3.06 26.86
CA LYS A 21 7.01 2.77 27.71
C LYS A 21 5.73 2.48 26.92
N ASP A 22 5.59 3.02 25.70
CA ASP A 22 4.41 2.90 24.85
C ASP A 22 4.48 1.65 23.96
N PHE A 23 5.64 0.99 23.89
CA PHE A 23 5.90 -0.10 22.93
C PHE A 23 5.01 -1.32 23.13
N ILE A 24 4.74 -1.74 24.36
CA ILE A 24 4.02 -3.00 24.62
C ILE A 24 2.59 -2.96 24.04
N GLU A 25 1.87 -1.86 24.26
CA GLU A 25 0.50 -1.70 23.75
C GLU A 25 0.49 -1.45 22.23
N ASP A 26 1.39 -0.58 21.76
CA ASP A 26 1.52 -0.28 20.33
C ASP A 26 1.90 -1.55 19.52
N GLU A 27 2.83 -2.37 20.03
CA GLU A 27 3.29 -3.62 19.37
C GLU A 27 2.17 -4.63 19.21
N LYS A 28 1.33 -4.81 20.24
CA LYS A 28 0.20 -5.75 20.18
C LYS A 28 -0.77 -5.36 19.06
N TYR A 29 -1.08 -4.08 18.95
CA TYR A 29 -1.93 -3.56 17.88
C TYR A 29 -1.26 -3.68 16.50
N LEU A 30 0.00 -3.23 16.39
CA LEU A 30 0.74 -3.22 15.12
C LEU A 30 1.00 -4.62 14.59
N LYS A 31 1.26 -5.60 15.47
CA LYS A 31 1.38 -7.01 15.10
C LYS A 31 0.08 -7.54 14.51
N SER A 32 -1.04 -7.26 15.16
CA SER A 32 -2.37 -7.67 14.68
C SER A 32 -2.69 -7.04 13.32
N ALA A 33 -2.37 -5.76 13.15
CA ALA A 33 -2.50 -5.06 11.88
C ALA A 33 -1.64 -5.71 10.79
N PHE A 34 -0.35 -5.94 11.08
CA PHE A 34 0.60 -6.55 10.17
C PHE A 34 0.14 -7.95 9.72
N ASP A 35 -0.15 -8.85 10.66
CA ASP A 35 -0.59 -10.21 10.34
C ASP A 35 -1.85 -10.19 9.46
N PHE A 36 -2.78 -9.27 9.73
CA PHE A 36 -4.01 -9.13 8.96
C PHE A 36 -3.75 -8.61 7.54
N THR A 37 -2.99 -7.52 7.39
CA THR A 37 -2.75 -6.91 6.08
C THR A 37 -1.85 -7.78 5.22
N GLU A 38 -0.85 -8.44 5.81
CA GLU A 38 0.02 -9.37 5.09
C GLU A 38 -0.73 -10.59 4.59
N LYS A 39 -1.65 -11.15 5.38
CA LYS A 39 -2.52 -12.23 4.91
C LYS A 39 -3.28 -11.81 3.64
N TYR A 40 -3.99 -10.69 3.69
CA TYR A 40 -4.80 -10.23 2.57
C TYR A 40 -3.98 -9.79 1.36
N TRP A 41 -2.81 -9.18 1.56
CA TRP A 41 -1.92 -8.80 0.47
C TRP A 41 -1.36 -10.03 -0.25
N ASN A 42 -0.89 -11.03 0.51
CA ASN A 42 -0.38 -12.28 -0.05
C ASN A 42 -1.43 -13.06 -0.86
N GLU A 43 -2.70 -13.02 -0.44
CA GLU A 43 -3.79 -13.60 -1.23
C GLU A 43 -3.97 -12.96 -2.61
N GLN A 44 -3.61 -11.68 -2.77
CA GLN A 44 -3.79 -10.96 -4.04
C GLN A 44 -2.65 -11.23 -5.02
N ILE A 45 -1.40 -11.28 -4.55
CA ILE A 45 -0.26 -11.55 -5.45
C ILE A 45 -0.38 -12.93 -6.12
N ASN A 46 -1.03 -13.90 -5.45
CA ASN A 46 -1.30 -15.23 -6.01
C ASN A 46 -2.40 -15.23 -7.09
N LYS A 47 -3.21 -14.17 -7.17
CA LYS A 47 -4.33 -14.03 -8.12
C LYS A 47 -4.02 -13.09 -9.29
N ILE A 48 -2.87 -12.42 -9.26
CA ILE A 48 -2.43 -11.52 -10.31
C ILE A 48 -1.36 -12.23 -11.12
N ASP A 49 -1.60 -12.46 -12.41
CA ASP A 49 -0.62 -13.11 -13.29
C ASP A 49 0.52 -12.16 -13.66
N SER A 50 0.16 -10.94 -14.10
CA SER A 50 1.08 -9.87 -14.48
C SER A 50 0.61 -8.54 -13.89
N ILE A 51 1.54 -7.76 -13.35
CA ILE A 51 1.25 -6.45 -12.77
C ILE A 51 1.35 -5.39 -13.85
N LYS A 52 0.22 -4.78 -14.19
CA LYS A 52 0.14 -3.63 -15.10
C LYS A 52 0.34 -2.32 -14.36
N ILE A 53 -0.24 -2.19 -13.18
CA ILE A 53 -0.08 -1.01 -12.32
C ILE A 53 0.37 -1.48 -10.94
N LEU A 54 1.54 -1.03 -10.51
CA LEU A 54 1.99 -1.11 -9.12
C LEU A 54 1.75 0.26 -8.46
N LEU A 55 0.73 0.32 -7.62
CA LEU A 55 0.30 1.54 -6.94
C LEU A 55 0.77 1.54 -5.49
N PHE A 56 1.73 2.39 -5.17
CA PHE A 56 2.26 2.52 -3.82
C PHE A 56 1.34 3.36 -2.92
N SER A 57 0.99 2.80 -1.77
CA SER A 57 0.38 3.49 -0.63
C SER A 57 1.42 3.75 0.46
N GLU A 58 1.18 4.74 1.32
CA GLU A 58 2.10 5.04 2.43
C GLU A 58 2.13 3.88 3.42
N ALA A 59 1.01 3.60 4.05
CA ALA A 59 0.90 2.60 5.09
C ALA A 59 -0.47 1.91 5.04
N PRO A 60 -0.56 0.68 5.56
CA PRO A 60 -1.83 -0.02 5.65
C PRO A 60 -2.85 0.76 6.49
N LEU A 61 -4.04 0.94 5.95
CA LEU A 61 -5.15 1.52 6.70
C LEU A 61 -5.78 0.45 7.60
N PHE A 62 -5.56 0.57 8.91
CA PHE A 62 -6.05 -0.40 9.90
C PHE A 62 -6.52 0.29 11.19
N GLY A 63 -7.33 -0.41 11.98
CA GLY A 63 -8.03 0.11 13.16
C GLY A 63 -9.16 -0.84 13.55
N GLU A 64 -10.07 -0.38 14.39
CA GLU A 64 -11.23 -1.20 14.83
C GLU A 64 -12.04 -1.74 13.65
N GLU A 65 -12.26 -0.92 12.62
CA GLU A 65 -13.01 -1.32 11.43
C GLU A 65 -12.19 -2.16 10.42
N LYS A 66 -10.88 -2.34 10.66
CA LYS A 66 -9.96 -3.06 9.77
C LYS A 66 -10.06 -2.61 8.32
N ALA A 67 -9.97 -1.30 8.10
CA ALA A 67 -10.25 -0.61 6.84
C ALA A 67 -9.25 -0.87 5.68
N TYR A 68 -8.61 -2.03 5.67
CA TYR A 68 -7.60 -2.39 4.68
C TYR A 68 -8.23 -2.58 3.30
N ILE A 69 -7.52 -2.18 2.24
CA ILE A 69 -8.10 -2.16 0.89
C ILE A 69 -8.51 -3.54 0.40
N TYR A 70 -7.81 -4.58 0.82
CA TYR A 70 -8.08 -5.97 0.47
C TYR A 70 -8.98 -6.71 1.47
N ASN A 71 -9.47 -6.05 2.51
CA ASN A 71 -10.46 -6.64 3.41
C ASN A 71 -11.85 -6.69 2.71
N PRO A 72 -12.41 -7.87 2.42
CA PRO A 72 -13.73 -7.99 1.78
C PRO A 72 -14.88 -7.54 2.67
N ASP A 73 -14.68 -7.54 4.00
CA ASP A 73 -15.71 -7.22 4.97
C ASP A 73 -15.77 -5.72 5.29
N TYR A 74 -14.81 -4.93 4.79
CA TYR A 74 -14.81 -3.48 4.87
C TYR A 74 -15.30 -2.83 3.57
N GLY A 75 -15.79 -1.60 3.69
CA GLY A 75 -16.17 -0.77 2.55
C GLY A 75 -15.01 -0.40 1.61
N PHE A 76 -15.30 0.50 0.67
CA PHE A 76 -14.26 1.08 -0.17
C PHE A 76 -13.49 2.11 0.64
N THR A 77 -12.16 2.07 0.51
CA THR A 77 -11.31 3.10 1.08
C THR A 77 -11.34 4.33 0.19
N ALA A 78 -11.06 5.50 0.78
CA ALA A 78 -10.81 6.68 -0.03
C ALA A 78 -9.68 6.41 -1.04
N PHE A 79 -8.61 5.69 -0.66
CA PHE A 79 -7.36 5.47 -1.42
C PHE A 79 -7.56 5.00 -2.86
N PHE A 80 -8.40 3.99 -3.08
CA PHE A 80 -8.83 3.54 -4.39
C PHE A 80 -10.27 3.05 -4.30
N HIS A 81 -11.18 3.74 -4.98
CA HIS A 81 -12.61 3.51 -4.90
C HIS A 81 -13.13 2.68 -6.09
N PHE A 82 -14.32 2.11 -5.94
CA PHE A 82 -15.00 1.36 -7.00
C PHE A 82 -15.10 2.13 -8.34
N ASN A 83 -15.30 3.44 -8.25
CA ASN A 83 -15.44 4.31 -9.43
C ASN A 83 -14.11 4.56 -10.15
N ASP A 84 -12.99 4.43 -9.44
CA ASP A 84 -11.66 4.56 -10.04
C ASP A 84 -11.38 3.31 -10.90
N LEU A 85 -11.72 2.12 -10.39
CA LEU A 85 -11.68 0.89 -11.19
C LEU A 85 -12.66 0.92 -12.37
N LYS A 86 -13.86 1.48 -12.15
CA LYS A 86 -14.87 1.63 -13.20
C LYS A 86 -14.42 2.56 -14.33
N ALA A 87 -13.62 3.58 -14.05
CA ALA A 87 -13.04 4.43 -15.09
C ALA A 87 -12.14 3.64 -16.04
N ILE A 88 -11.42 2.63 -15.51
CA ILE A 88 -10.51 1.79 -16.28
C ILE A 88 -11.24 0.68 -17.05
N LEU A 89 -12.18 0.00 -16.39
CA LEU A 89 -12.85 -1.19 -16.93
C LEU A 89 -14.15 -0.87 -17.67
N GLY A 90 -14.68 0.34 -17.53
CA GLY A 90 -15.87 0.82 -18.22
C GLY A 90 -17.09 -0.09 -18.02
N ASN A 91 -17.71 -0.46 -19.15
CA ASN A 91 -18.94 -1.26 -19.18
C ASN A 91 -18.76 -2.71 -18.71
N ALA A 92 -17.52 -3.19 -18.54
CA ALA A 92 -17.25 -4.52 -17.99
C ALA A 92 -17.58 -4.63 -16.49
N MET A 93 -17.86 -3.51 -15.82
CA MET A 93 -18.17 -3.47 -14.39
C MET A 93 -19.66 -3.70 -14.12
N LYS A 94 -19.94 -4.70 -13.28
CA LYS A 94 -21.28 -4.95 -12.71
C LYS A 94 -21.68 -3.79 -11.81
N ASN A 95 -22.95 -3.34 -11.89
CA ASN A 95 -23.45 -2.21 -11.09
C ASN A 95 -24.45 -2.60 -9.98
N SER A 96 -24.92 -3.85 -9.93
CA SER A 96 -25.89 -4.35 -8.95
C SER A 96 -25.34 -5.52 -8.13
N PHE A 97 -25.53 -5.47 -6.81
CA PHE A 97 -24.98 -6.43 -5.83
C PHE A 97 -25.96 -6.61 -4.68
N SER A 98 -26.00 -7.80 -4.10
CA SER A 98 -26.93 -8.14 -3.02
C SER A 98 -26.55 -7.44 -1.71
N ASN A 99 -25.26 -7.24 -1.47
CA ASN A 99 -24.74 -6.53 -0.30
C ASN A 99 -23.36 -5.88 -0.56
N LYS A 100 -22.87 -5.12 0.41
CA LYS A 100 -21.59 -4.39 0.33
C LYS A 100 -20.38 -5.35 0.23
N THR A 101 -20.39 -6.45 0.97
CA THR A 101 -19.31 -7.46 0.98
C THR A 101 -19.14 -8.12 -0.38
N GLU A 102 -20.23 -8.50 -1.04
CA GLU A 102 -20.20 -9.03 -2.41
C GLU A 102 -19.61 -8.01 -3.40
N LYS A 103 -20.04 -6.74 -3.28
CA LYS A 103 -19.51 -5.66 -4.11
C LYS A 103 -18.01 -5.47 -3.90
N LYS A 104 -17.54 -5.56 -2.66
CA LYS A 104 -16.11 -5.46 -2.30
C LYS A 104 -15.30 -6.64 -2.83
N LYS A 105 -15.77 -7.87 -2.66
CA LYS A 105 -15.14 -9.08 -3.23
C LYS A 105 -15.03 -8.98 -4.75
N TYR A 106 -16.10 -8.56 -5.43
CA TYR A 106 -16.09 -8.33 -6.87
C TYR A 106 -15.05 -7.26 -7.27
N PHE A 107 -15.00 -6.14 -6.53
CA PHE A 107 -14.01 -5.09 -6.76
C PHE A 107 -12.58 -5.62 -6.64
N ILE A 108 -12.25 -6.38 -5.59
CA ILE A 108 -10.91 -6.96 -5.39
C ILE A 108 -10.57 -7.91 -6.55
N ASN A 109 -11.51 -8.78 -6.94
CA ASN A 109 -11.29 -9.68 -8.07
C ASN A 109 -11.03 -8.92 -9.37
N LYS A 110 -11.81 -7.86 -9.66
CA LYS A 110 -11.60 -7.03 -10.85
C LYS A 110 -10.31 -6.22 -10.79
N LEU A 111 -9.86 -5.82 -9.60
CA LEU A 111 -8.56 -5.20 -9.40
C LEU A 111 -7.43 -6.19 -9.78
N ASN A 112 -7.55 -7.44 -9.34
CA ASN A 112 -6.58 -8.50 -9.65
C ASN A 112 -6.57 -8.86 -11.14
N GLU A 113 -7.75 -9.04 -11.75
CA GLU A 113 -7.89 -9.31 -13.19
C GLU A 113 -7.32 -8.16 -14.05
N ALA A 114 -7.40 -6.92 -13.55
CA ALA A 114 -6.80 -5.77 -14.21
C ALA A 114 -5.27 -5.70 -14.01
N GLY A 115 -4.67 -6.58 -13.21
CA GLY A 115 -3.25 -6.53 -12.89
C GLY A 115 -2.86 -5.28 -12.09
N ILE A 116 -3.78 -4.76 -11.26
CA ILE A 116 -3.52 -3.61 -10.41
C ILE A 116 -3.20 -4.11 -9.00
N LEU A 117 -1.95 -3.91 -8.56
CA LEU A 117 -1.51 -4.26 -7.21
C LEU A 117 -1.27 -2.99 -6.41
N ILE A 118 -1.84 -2.95 -5.21
CA ILE A 118 -1.63 -1.88 -4.23
C ILE A 118 -0.66 -2.39 -3.18
N LEU A 119 0.39 -1.62 -2.95
CA LEU A 119 1.52 -2.01 -2.11
C LEU A 119 1.85 -0.89 -1.13
N ASP A 120 1.66 -1.17 0.15
CA ASP A 120 2.11 -0.27 1.21
C ASP A 120 3.64 -0.26 1.28
N ILE A 121 4.22 0.93 1.45
CA ILE A 121 5.68 1.08 1.56
C ILE A 121 6.18 0.95 2.99
N PHE A 122 5.32 1.17 3.99
CA PHE A 122 5.60 0.94 5.40
C PHE A 122 4.85 -0.28 5.96
N PRO A 123 5.46 -1.03 6.89
CA PRO A 123 4.80 -2.17 7.54
C PRO A 123 3.81 -1.79 8.64
N PHE A 124 3.89 -0.56 9.15
CA PHE A 124 3.20 -0.18 10.39
C PHE A 124 1.93 0.61 10.11
N ALA A 125 0.79 0.12 10.57
CA ALA A 125 -0.48 0.83 10.52
C ALA A 125 -0.63 1.83 11.69
N PHE A 126 0.29 2.79 11.87
CA PHE A 126 0.19 3.75 12.97
C PHE A 126 -1.17 4.47 12.96
N ASN A 127 -1.92 4.32 14.05
CA ASN A 127 -3.27 4.84 14.19
C ASN A 127 -3.30 5.85 15.34
N PRO A 128 -3.60 7.13 15.10
CA PRO A 128 -3.57 8.19 16.12
C PRO A 128 -4.42 7.92 17.37
N LYS A 129 -5.44 7.05 17.27
CA LYS A 129 -6.32 6.70 18.38
C LYS A 129 -5.83 5.52 19.22
N ILE A 130 -4.86 4.75 18.71
CA ILE A 130 -4.40 3.50 19.30
C ILE A 130 -2.90 3.54 19.56
N THR A 131 -2.10 3.89 18.55
CA THR A 131 -0.65 4.00 18.70
C THR A 131 -0.29 5.35 19.30
N THR A 132 0.26 5.31 20.50
CA THR A 132 0.50 6.51 21.31
C THR A 132 1.90 7.07 21.13
N GLY A 133 2.86 6.23 20.72
CA GLY A 133 4.26 6.65 20.54
C GLY A 133 4.57 7.26 19.17
N ILE A 134 4.01 6.73 18.09
CA ILE A 134 4.36 7.12 16.71
C ILE A 134 3.11 7.30 15.84
N ASN A 135 3.11 8.33 14.98
CA ASN A 135 2.00 8.66 14.08
C ASN A 135 2.49 9.36 12.80
N TYR A 136 2.05 8.91 11.62
CA TYR A 136 2.45 9.49 10.32
C TYR A 136 2.09 10.97 10.14
N GLN A 137 1.04 11.45 10.79
CA GLN A 137 0.58 12.83 10.66
C GLN A 137 1.43 13.83 11.44
N SER A 138 2.01 13.40 12.57
CA SER A 138 2.76 14.26 13.48
C SER A 138 4.26 13.93 13.57
N MET A 139 4.71 12.77 13.05
CA MET A 139 6.13 12.41 13.10
C MET A 139 7.00 13.34 12.26
N SER A 140 8.23 13.54 12.71
CA SER A 140 9.23 14.30 11.97
C SER A 140 9.62 13.58 10.67
N ASN A 141 10.09 14.35 9.68
CA ASN A 141 10.62 13.77 8.44
C ASN A 141 11.85 12.88 8.67
N GLN A 142 12.63 13.17 9.72
CA GLN A 142 13.78 12.36 10.13
C GLN A 142 13.32 10.99 10.64
N LEU A 143 12.34 10.93 11.55
CA LEU A 143 11.79 9.68 12.05
C LEU A 143 11.12 8.89 10.93
N TYR A 144 10.38 9.55 10.04
CA TYR A 144 9.77 8.91 8.88
C TYR A 144 10.80 8.22 7.97
N SER A 145 11.88 8.93 7.61
CA SER A 145 12.94 8.38 6.76
C SER A 145 13.67 7.25 7.46
N LYS A 146 13.97 7.42 8.76
CA LYS A 146 14.58 6.40 9.62
C LYS A 146 13.76 5.12 9.70
N ILE A 147 12.44 5.22 9.88
CA ILE A 147 11.55 4.04 9.87
C ILE A 147 11.62 3.35 8.51
N PHE A 148 11.56 4.10 7.40
CA PHE A 148 11.62 3.54 6.06
C PHE A 148 12.94 2.80 5.85
N GLU A 149 14.06 3.48 6.06
CA GLU A 149 15.40 2.95 5.82
C GLU A 149 15.66 1.69 6.65
N LYS A 150 15.27 1.69 7.93
CA LYS A 150 15.45 0.52 8.80
C LYS A 150 14.54 -0.66 8.43
N THR A 151 13.36 -0.41 7.86
CA THR A 151 12.41 -1.48 7.51
C THR A 151 12.50 -1.93 6.05
N LEU A 152 13.23 -1.20 5.21
CA LEU A 152 13.31 -1.40 3.76
C LEU A 152 13.61 -2.85 3.38
N GLU A 153 14.74 -3.38 3.88
CA GLU A 153 15.23 -4.74 3.58
C GLU A 153 14.34 -5.85 4.13
N HIS A 154 13.53 -5.53 5.14
CA HIS A 154 12.68 -6.52 5.83
C HIS A 154 11.22 -6.49 5.37
N PHE A 155 10.83 -5.45 4.63
CA PHE A 155 9.45 -5.23 4.20
C PHE A 155 9.33 -4.92 2.71
N LEU A 156 9.62 -3.68 2.27
CA LEU A 156 9.33 -3.25 0.91
C LEU A 156 10.18 -4.00 -0.12
N ALA A 157 11.49 -4.16 0.12
CA ALA A 157 12.37 -4.92 -0.77
C ALA A 157 11.95 -6.39 -0.88
N VAL A 158 11.52 -7.00 0.23
CA VAL A 158 10.97 -8.36 0.26
C VAL A 158 9.71 -8.45 -0.58
N LYS A 159 8.75 -7.53 -0.39
CA LYS A 159 7.50 -7.52 -1.17
C LYS A 159 7.74 -7.31 -2.66
N LEU A 160 8.62 -6.39 -3.02
CA LEU A 160 9.03 -6.15 -4.40
C LEU A 160 9.70 -7.40 -5.01
N SER A 161 10.56 -8.08 -4.25
CA SER A 161 11.20 -9.32 -4.70
C SER A 161 10.17 -10.43 -4.97
N LEU A 162 9.17 -10.59 -4.11
CA LEU A 162 8.09 -11.58 -4.27
C LEU A 162 7.31 -11.39 -5.58
N ILE A 163 7.14 -10.14 -6.01
CA ILE A 163 6.36 -9.80 -7.21
C ILE A 163 7.23 -9.50 -8.44
N SER A 164 8.55 -9.54 -8.32
CA SER A 164 9.49 -9.13 -9.37
C SER A 164 9.26 -9.86 -10.69
N HIS A 165 8.97 -11.16 -10.65
CA HIS A 165 8.66 -12.00 -11.81
C HIS A 165 7.32 -11.65 -12.49
N LYS A 166 6.45 -10.86 -11.84
CA LYS A 166 5.16 -10.38 -12.38
C LYS A 166 5.25 -8.96 -12.93
N ILE A 167 6.39 -8.28 -12.73
CA ILE A 167 6.66 -6.94 -13.24
C ILE A 167 7.24 -7.07 -14.65
N THR A 168 6.82 -6.19 -15.54
CA THR A 168 7.25 -6.13 -16.94
C THR A 168 7.71 -4.71 -17.29
N GLU A 169 8.32 -4.53 -18.46
CA GLU A 169 8.69 -3.20 -18.96
C GLU A 169 7.48 -2.26 -19.14
N ARG A 170 6.27 -2.82 -19.27
CA ARG A 170 5.01 -2.06 -19.38
C ARG A 170 4.38 -1.73 -18.03
N THR A 171 4.93 -2.23 -16.93
CA THR A 171 4.38 -1.96 -15.60
C THR A 171 4.51 -0.48 -15.26
N LEU A 172 3.39 0.16 -14.98
CA LEU A 172 3.37 1.51 -14.44
C LEU A 172 3.59 1.48 -12.93
N PHE A 173 4.58 2.23 -12.49
CA PHE A 173 4.82 2.52 -11.08
C PHE A 173 4.16 3.85 -10.74
N ALA A 174 3.28 3.85 -9.76
CA ALA A 174 2.52 5.03 -9.41
C ALA A 174 2.34 5.21 -7.90
N VAL A 175 2.10 6.44 -7.49
CA VAL A 175 1.50 6.79 -6.20
C VAL A 175 0.24 7.58 -6.45
N ARG A 176 -0.72 7.56 -5.52
CA ARG A 176 -1.89 8.42 -5.65
C ARG A 176 -1.56 9.90 -5.44
N TYR A 177 -0.92 10.23 -4.32
CA TYR A 177 -0.82 11.61 -3.87
C TYR A 177 0.53 12.24 -4.23
N LYS A 178 0.52 13.44 -4.79
CA LYS A 178 1.74 14.19 -5.13
C LYS A 178 2.64 14.43 -3.91
N LYS A 179 2.04 14.73 -2.76
CA LYS A 179 2.76 14.91 -1.49
C LYS A 179 3.50 13.64 -1.04
N LEU A 180 2.87 12.48 -1.21
CA LEU A 180 3.51 11.20 -0.93
C LEU A 180 4.68 10.99 -1.88
N LEU A 181 4.49 11.25 -3.19
CA LEU A 181 5.57 11.15 -4.18
C LEU A 181 6.78 11.97 -3.75
N SER A 182 6.59 13.27 -3.48
CA SER A 182 7.68 14.16 -3.10
C SER A 182 8.44 13.71 -1.85
N LYS A 183 7.79 12.99 -0.94
CA LYS A 183 8.38 12.52 0.32
C LYS A 183 9.09 11.17 0.18
N THR A 184 8.64 10.33 -0.75
CA THR A 184 9.00 8.90 -0.79
C THR A 184 9.62 8.45 -2.11
N GLU A 185 9.71 9.31 -3.12
CA GLU A 185 10.22 8.93 -4.45
C GLU A 185 11.64 8.35 -4.38
N SER A 186 12.56 9.02 -3.68
CA SER A 186 13.93 8.54 -3.52
C SER A 186 13.99 7.20 -2.79
N LEU A 187 13.15 7.05 -1.76
CA LEU A 187 13.04 5.87 -0.92
C LEU A 187 12.50 4.66 -1.71
N ILE A 188 11.43 4.85 -2.49
CA ILE A 188 10.86 3.81 -3.37
C ILE A 188 11.85 3.45 -4.49
N LYS A 189 12.52 4.44 -5.09
CA LYS A 189 13.55 4.19 -6.11
C LYS A 189 14.72 3.38 -5.55
N ALA A 190 15.14 3.64 -4.31
CA ALA A 190 16.17 2.83 -3.65
C ALA A 190 15.73 1.37 -3.52
N ALA A 191 14.49 1.12 -3.09
CA ALA A 191 13.91 -0.23 -2.99
C ALA A 191 13.84 -0.96 -4.35
N LEU A 192 13.41 -0.25 -5.41
CA LEU A 192 13.35 -0.79 -6.76
C LEU A 192 14.75 -1.13 -7.31
N ASN A 193 15.74 -0.27 -7.06
CA ASN A 193 17.11 -0.50 -7.48
C ASN A 193 17.72 -1.76 -6.83
N GLN A 194 17.39 -2.05 -5.57
CA GLN A 194 17.87 -3.24 -4.86
C GLN A 194 17.43 -4.55 -5.51
N ILE A 195 16.24 -4.55 -6.12
CA ILE A 195 15.71 -5.72 -6.85
C ILE A 195 16.03 -5.68 -8.36
N GLY A 196 16.94 -4.80 -8.78
CA GLY A 196 17.40 -4.70 -10.17
C GLY A 196 16.52 -3.84 -11.10
N LEU A 197 15.45 -3.22 -10.60
CA LEU A 197 14.59 -2.33 -11.38
C LEU A 197 15.15 -0.91 -11.38
N LYS A 198 15.97 -0.60 -12.39
CA LYS A 198 16.67 0.69 -12.52
C LYS A 198 15.91 1.67 -13.41
N ASN A 199 16.15 2.97 -13.20
CA ASN A 199 15.62 4.08 -14.02
C ASN A 199 14.08 4.12 -14.12
N ILE A 200 13.39 3.60 -13.10
CA ILE A 200 11.94 3.60 -13.04
C ILE A 200 11.40 5.02 -12.78
N SER A 201 10.46 5.44 -13.62
CA SER A 201 9.66 6.65 -13.39
C SER A 201 8.43 6.30 -12.56
N ILE A 202 8.22 7.03 -11.47
CA ILE A 202 7.03 6.89 -10.61
C ILE A 202 6.08 8.05 -10.91
N LYS A 203 4.85 7.76 -11.34
CA LYS A 203 3.84 8.78 -11.66
C LYS A 203 2.92 9.07 -10.46
N SER A 204 2.46 10.31 -10.34
CA SER A 204 1.39 10.68 -9.41
C SER A 204 0.04 10.64 -10.13
N LEU A 205 -0.95 9.92 -9.58
CA LEU A 205 -2.33 9.86 -10.09
C LEU A 205 -3.26 10.90 -9.43
N ASN A 206 -2.68 11.94 -8.86
CA ASN A 206 -3.42 12.97 -8.14
C ASN A 206 -4.29 13.81 -9.08
N GLY A 207 -5.61 13.79 -8.87
CA GLY A 207 -6.57 14.66 -9.54
C GLY A 207 -6.87 15.94 -8.75
N SER A 208 -7.92 16.65 -9.16
CA SER A 208 -8.43 17.83 -8.45
C SER A 208 -9.16 17.43 -7.15
N ASN A 209 -9.16 18.32 -6.15
CA ASN A 209 -9.91 18.17 -4.89
C ASN A 209 -9.67 16.84 -4.15
N MET A 210 -8.41 16.41 -4.04
CA MET A 210 -7.99 15.14 -3.41
C MET A 210 -8.51 13.87 -4.08
N SER A 211 -9.21 13.95 -5.22
CA SER A 211 -9.66 12.79 -5.98
C SER A 211 -8.52 12.18 -6.82
N MET A 212 -8.68 10.93 -7.26
CA MET A 212 -7.77 10.34 -8.24
C MET A 212 -8.15 10.85 -9.64
N ASP A 213 -7.15 11.16 -10.47
CA ASP A 213 -7.39 11.54 -11.87
C ASP A 213 -7.79 10.30 -12.67
N ARG A 214 -9.10 10.13 -12.85
CA ARG A 214 -9.70 8.95 -13.49
C ARG A 214 -9.45 8.92 -14.99
N ASP A 215 -9.44 10.08 -15.64
CA ASP A 215 -9.23 10.16 -17.09
C ASP A 215 -7.77 9.84 -17.41
N PHE A 216 -6.83 10.36 -16.61
CA PHE A 216 -5.43 10.02 -16.72
C PHE A 216 -5.14 8.55 -16.37
N LEU A 217 -5.78 8.01 -15.33
CA LEU A 217 -5.66 6.59 -14.99
C LEU A 217 -6.18 5.68 -16.11
N ALA A 218 -7.33 6.03 -16.71
CA ALA A 218 -7.92 5.27 -17.80
C ALA A 218 -7.05 5.32 -19.06
N SER A 219 -6.48 6.48 -19.40
CA SER A 219 -5.58 6.61 -20.56
C SER A 219 -4.31 5.78 -20.37
N LEU A 220 -3.67 5.88 -19.21
CA LEU A 220 -2.47 5.09 -18.89
C LEU A 220 -2.76 3.58 -19.00
N TYR A 221 -3.89 3.12 -18.48
CA TYR A 221 -4.22 1.70 -18.53
C TYR A 221 -4.57 1.21 -19.94
N ALA A 222 -5.17 2.06 -20.78
CA ALA A 222 -5.49 1.72 -22.16
C ALA A 222 -4.23 1.43 -22.97
N ASP A 223 -3.15 2.17 -22.75
CA ASP A 223 -1.84 1.98 -23.41
C ASP A 223 -1.14 0.65 -23.02
N MET A 224 -1.64 -0.06 -22.00
CA MET A 224 -1.09 -1.32 -21.48
C MET A 224 -1.89 -2.57 -21.92
N LYS A 225 -3.00 -2.38 -22.64
CA LYS A 225 -3.76 -3.50 -23.23
C LYS A 225 -3.08 -4.00 -24.50
#